data_AF-A0A373CQH9-F1
#
_entry.id   AF-A0A373CQH9-F1
#
_cell.length_a   1.000
_cell.length_b   1.000
_cell.length_c   1.000
_cell.angle_alpha   90.00
_cell.angle_beta   90.00
_cell.angle_gamma   90.00
#
_symmetry.space_group_name_H-M   'P 1'
#
loop_
_entity.id
_entity.type
_entity.pdbx_description
1 polymer ?
#
loop_
_entity_poly.entity_id
_entity_poly.type
_entity_poly.pdbx_seq_one_letter_code
_entity_poly.pdbx_strand_id
1 'polypeptide(L)'
;MKRLDHGGYSLVELMVVIVIMVILASVSIGVYNGYVNRARSAVFYEKGHRIAEAFKICEAEHGLSGEFDKREMAEEIGNIMKKPNDPDSPLYLYVGEDTDDCTDFTLSFKNTGDGKMEINGFTYTADTYEIRWTEDDGVKVTME
;
A
#
# COMPACT_ATOMS: atom_id res chain seq x y z
N MET A 1 -37.97 -46.57 -21.14
CA MET A 1 -37.18 -45.60 -20.34
C MET A 1 -35.83 -46.25 -20.06
N LYS A 2 -34.76 -45.89 -20.78
CA LYS A 2 -33.42 -46.45 -20.54
C LYS A 2 -32.89 -45.83 -19.24
N ARG A 3 -32.75 -46.63 -18.18
CA ARG A 3 -31.99 -46.22 -16.99
C ARG A 3 -30.52 -46.16 -17.42
N LEU A 4 -29.91 -44.99 -17.28
CA LEU A 4 -28.47 -44.86 -17.36
C LEU A 4 -27.94 -45.53 -16.09
N ASP A 5 -27.25 -46.67 -16.23
CA ASP A 5 -26.54 -47.30 -15.13
C ASP A 5 -25.31 -46.42 -14.84
N HIS A 6 -25.37 -45.68 -13.74
CA HIS A 6 -24.18 -44.99 -13.22
C HIS A 6 -23.37 -46.08 -12.49
N GLY A 7 -22.48 -46.75 -13.22
CA GLY A 7 -21.53 -47.68 -12.62
C GLY A 7 -20.79 -46.99 -11.47
N GLY A 8 -20.87 -47.56 -10.27
CA GLY A 8 -20.20 -47.02 -9.09
C GLY A 8 -18.69 -46.99 -9.28
N TYR A 9 -18.04 -45.94 -8.80
CA TYR A 9 -16.58 -45.82 -8.83
C TYR A 9 -15.93 -46.94 -8.01
N SER A 10 -14.88 -47.55 -8.58
CA SER A 10 -14.06 -48.50 -7.82
C SER A 10 -13.26 -47.77 -6.74
N LEU A 11 -13.02 -48.43 -5.59
CA LEU A 11 -12.17 -47.89 -4.52
C LEU A 11 -10.79 -47.45 -5.05
N VAL A 12 -10.24 -48.18 -6.02
CA VAL A 12 -8.95 -47.85 -6.64
C VAL A 12 -9.02 -46.56 -7.46
N GLU A 13 -10.10 -46.36 -8.22
CA GLU A 13 -10.30 -45.14 -9.01
C GLU A 13 -10.40 -43.91 -8.10
N LEU A 14 -11.12 -44.04 -6.97
CA LEU A 14 -11.22 -42.99 -5.97
C LEU A 14 -9.84 -42.65 -5.36
N MET A 15 -9.03 -43.67 -5.04
CA MET A 15 -7.70 -43.46 -4.47
C MET A 15 -6.78 -42.71 -5.43
N VAL A 16 -6.77 -43.08 -6.71
CA VAL A 16 -5.96 -42.38 -7.74
C VAL A 16 -6.36 -40.91 -7.85
N VAL A 17 -7.66 -40.62 -7.86
CA VAL A 17 -8.17 -39.25 -7.93
C VAL A 17 -7.76 -38.42 -6.71
N ILE A 18 -7.88 -38.96 -5.50
CA ILE A 18 -7.46 -38.27 -4.27
C ILE A 18 -5.96 -37.98 -4.30
N VAL A 19 -5.13 -38.95 -4.73
CA VAL A 19 -3.68 -38.75 -4.83
C VAL A 19 -3.35 -37.63 -5.82
N ILE A 20 -3.97 -37.61 -7.00
CA ILE A 20 -3.76 -36.54 -7.98
C ILE A 20 -4.20 -35.19 -7.42
N MET A 21 -5.34 -35.11 -6.73
CA MET A 21 -5.81 -33.87 -6.10
C MET A 21 -4.81 -33.34 -5.06
N VAL A 22 -4.24 -34.21 -4.22
CA VAL A 22 -3.26 -33.80 -3.19
C VAL A 22 -1.99 -33.25 -3.84
N ILE A 23 -1.49 -33.90 -4.90
CA ILE A 23 -0.31 -33.41 -5.65
C ILE A 23 -0.59 -32.04 -6.26
N LEU A 24 -1.71 -31.87 -6.96
CA LEU A 24 -2.08 -30.59 -7.58
C LEU A 24 -2.28 -29.49 -6.54
N ALA A 25 -2.91 -29.78 -5.41
CA ALA A 25 -3.10 -28.82 -4.32
C ALA A 25 -1.76 -28.33 -3.78
N SER A 26 -0.80 -29.24 -3.55
CA SER A 26 0.52 -28.89 -3.03
C SER A 26 1.30 -27.92 -3.94
N VAL A 27 1.30 -28.14 -5.25
CA VAL A 27 1.98 -27.27 -6.22
C VAL A 27 1.27 -25.92 -6.32
N SER A 28 -0.06 -25.93 -6.23
CA SER A 28 -0.89 -24.72 -6.39
C SER A 28 -0.69 -23.71 -5.25
N ILE A 29 -0.43 -24.15 -4.02
CA ILE A 29 -0.27 -23.25 -2.86
C ILE A 29 0.93 -22.30 -3.04
N GLY A 30 2.08 -22.81 -3.46
CA GLY A 30 3.29 -21.99 -3.65
C GLY A 30 3.13 -20.97 -4.78
N VAL A 31 2.53 -21.41 -5.89
CA VAL A 31 2.24 -20.54 -7.05
C VAL A 31 1.22 -19.46 -6.67
N TYR A 32 0.16 -19.83 -5.96
CA TYR A 32 -0.89 -18.91 -5.52
C TYR A 32 -0.35 -17.82 -4.60
N ASN A 33 0.44 -18.18 -3.58
CA ASN A 33 1.04 -17.20 -2.67
C ASN A 33 1.93 -16.19 -3.41
N GLY A 34 2.71 -16.64 -4.40
CA GLY A 34 3.54 -15.76 -5.21
C GLY A 34 2.73 -14.74 -6.03
N TYR A 35 1.63 -15.19 -6.67
CA TYR A 35 0.75 -14.30 -7.42
C TYR A 35 0.02 -13.30 -6.53
N VAL A 36 -0.51 -13.75 -5.40
CA VAL A 36 -1.24 -12.89 -4.46
C VAL A 36 -0.33 -11.82 -3.87
N ASN A 37 0.89 -12.18 -3.45
CA ASN A 37 1.83 -11.20 -2.90
C ASN A 37 2.23 -10.17 -3.95
N ARG A 38 2.52 -10.59 -5.19
CA ARG A 38 2.83 -9.65 -6.28
C ARG A 38 1.65 -8.71 -6.57
N ALA A 39 0.43 -9.24 -6.60
CA ALA A 39 -0.77 -8.43 -6.83
C ALA A 39 -0.97 -7.41 -5.70
N ARG A 40 -0.81 -7.82 -4.44
CA ARG A 40 -0.88 -6.91 -3.28
C ARG A 40 0.20 -5.82 -3.35
N SER A 41 1.44 -6.19 -3.68
CA SER A 41 2.53 -5.21 -3.82
C SER A 41 2.21 -4.16 -4.88
N ALA A 42 1.64 -4.57 -6.02
CA ALA A 42 1.24 -3.65 -7.07
C ALA A 42 0.12 -2.70 -6.61
N VAL A 43 -0.90 -3.20 -5.92
CA VAL A 43 -2.00 -2.38 -5.37
C VAL A 43 -1.48 -1.35 -4.37
N PHE A 44 -0.58 -1.76 -3.46
CA PHE A 44 0.02 -0.85 -2.49
C PHE A 44 0.96 0.17 -3.15
N TYR A 45 1.66 -0.23 -4.21
CA TYR A 45 2.50 0.67 -4.99
C TYR A 45 1.67 1.76 -5.68
N GLU A 46 0.55 1.40 -6.31
CA GLU A 46 -0.39 2.36 -6.91
C GLU A 46 -1.03 3.26 -5.85
N LYS A 47 -1.39 2.72 -4.68
CA LYS A 47 -1.85 3.54 -3.54
C LYS A 47 -0.78 4.57 -3.16
N GLY A 48 0.48 4.16 -3.02
CA GLY A 48 1.59 5.06 -2.72
C GLY A 48 1.77 6.16 -3.77
N HIS A 49 1.59 5.84 -5.05
CA HIS A 49 1.68 6.84 -6.12
C HIS A 49 0.56 7.88 -6.03
N ARG A 50 -0.68 7.44 -5.79
CA ARG A 50 -1.82 8.35 -5.61
C ARG A 50 -1.65 9.26 -4.40
N ILE A 51 -1.15 8.73 -3.28
CA ILE A 51 -0.83 9.54 -2.10
C ILE A 51 0.28 10.55 -2.44
N ALA A 52 1.31 10.15 -3.18
CA ALA A 52 2.39 11.06 -3.58
C ALA A 52 1.93 12.18 -4.52
N GLU A 53 1.05 11.89 -5.48
CA GLU A 53 0.46 12.92 -6.34
C GLU A 53 -0.40 13.89 -5.54
N ALA A 54 -1.29 13.37 -4.70
CA ALA A 54 -2.11 14.19 -3.80
C ALA A 54 -1.24 15.05 -2.88
N PHE A 55 -0.15 14.48 -2.36
CA PHE A 55 0.80 15.18 -1.51
C PHE A 55 1.43 16.36 -2.22
N LYS A 56 1.94 16.18 -3.44
CA LYS A 56 2.52 17.27 -4.24
C LYS A 56 1.51 18.37 -4.56
N ILE A 57 0.24 18.00 -4.79
CA ILE A 57 -0.83 18.99 -5.00
C ILE A 57 -1.05 19.78 -3.71
N CYS A 58 -1.18 19.11 -2.56
CA CYS A 58 -1.35 19.78 -1.27
C CYS A 58 -0.17 20.70 -0.93
N GLU A 59 1.07 20.27 -1.22
CA GLU A 59 2.26 21.11 -1.02
C GLU A 59 2.20 22.38 -1.87
N ALA A 60 1.82 22.26 -3.13
CA ALA A 60 1.70 23.41 -4.03
C ALA A 60 0.56 24.37 -3.62
N GLU A 61 -0.59 23.83 -3.21
CA GLU A 61 -1.76 24.62 -2.78
C GLU A 61 -1.51 25.41 -1.50
N HIS A 62 -0.72 24.85 -0.58
CA HIS A 62 -0.42 25.46 0.71
C HIS A 62 0.91 26.22 0.73
N GLY A 63 1.62 26.31 -0.41
CA GLY A 63 2.90 27.02 -0.48
C GLY A 63 4.05 26.32 0.25
N LEU A 64 3.93 25.01 0.46
CA LEU A 64 4.92 24.15 1.12
C LEU A 64 5.95 23.59 0.14
N SER A 65 5.88 23.98 -1.13
CA SER A 65 6.90 23.65 -2.12
C SER A 65 8.13 24.54 -1.92
N GLY A 66 9.20 24.00 -1.32
CA GLY A 66 10.50 24.65 -1.24
C GLY A 66 11.17 24.57 0.14
N GLU A 67 12.07 25.51 0.41
CA GLU A 67 12.82 25.58 1.66
C GLU A 67 12.14 26.49 2.69
N PHE A 68 11.96 25.99 3.91
CA PHE A 68 11.39 26.72 5.04
C PHE A 68 12.41 26.88 6.16
N ASP A 69 12.29 27.97 6.91
CA ASP A 69 12.99 28.05 8.20
C ASP A 69 12.41 27.00 9.16
N LYS A 70 13.26 26.31 9.91
CA LYS A 70 12.85 25.24 10.82
C LYS A 70 11.73 25.66 11.80
N ARG A 71 11.64 26.96 12.15
CA ARG A 71 10.60 27.49 13.03
C ARG A 71 9.24 27.63 12.37
N GLU A 72 9.18 28.19 11.16
CA GLU A 72 7.92 28.31 10.38
C GLU A 72 7.38 26.92 10.01
N MET A 73 8.29 26.00 9.71
CA MET A 73 7.96 24.62 9.37
C MET A 73 7.18 23.89 10.49
N ALA A 74 7.45 24.18 11.77
CA ALA A 74 6.79 23.47 12.87
C ALA A 74 5.30 23.84 13.03
N GLU A 75 4.93 25.08 12.69
CA GLU A 75 3.54 25.57 12.82
C GLU A 75 2.67 25.16 11.63
N GLU A 76 3.18 25.26 10.40
CA GLU A 76 2.39 24.89 9.21
C GLU A 76 2.24 23.38 9.07
N ILE A 77 3.30 22.61 9.32
CA ILE A 77 3.28 21.16 9.09
C ILE A 77 2.33 20.42 10.04
N GLY A 78 2.03 20.96 11.21
CA GLY A 78 1.06 20.35 12.13
C GLY A 78 -0.32 20.10 11.49
N ASN A 79 -0.71 20.91 10.50
CA ASN A 79 -1.96 20.75 9.76
C ASN A 79 -1.84 19.75 8.59
N ILE A 80 -0.68 19.64 7.94
CA ILE A 80 -0.44 18.73 6.80
C ILE A 80 0.00 17.33 7.26
N MET A 81 0.57 17.18 8.47
CA MET A 81 0.89 15.89 9.08
C MET A 81 -0.34 15.05 9.46
N LYS A 82 -1.54 15.61 9.38
CA LYS A 82 -2.75 14.84 9.64
C LYS A 82 -2.82 13.66 8.67
N LYS A 83 -3.15 12.50 9.22
CA LYS A 83 -3.28 11.27 8.44
C LYS A 83 -4.24 11.50 7.27
N PRO A 84 -3.99 10.88 6.10
CA PRO A 84 -4.83 11.06 4.93
C PRO A 84 -6.29 10.66 5.16
N ASN A 85 -6.58 9.76 6.11
CA ASN A 85 -7.94 9.36 6.49
C ASN A 85 -8.60 10.25 7.55
N ASP A 86 -7.91 11.28 8.04
CA ASP A 86 -8.51 12.28 8.93
C ASP A 86 -9.33 13.28 8.09
N PRO A 87 -10.63 13.49 8.36
CA PRO A 87 -11.47 14.42 7.60
C PRO A 87 -10.95 15.87 7.54
N ASP A 88 -10.14 16.28 8.52
CA ASP A 88 -9.52 17.60 8.55
C ASP A 88 -8.16 17.65 7.82
N SER A 89 -7.67 16.52 7.29
CA SER A 89 -6.45 16.48 6.50
C SER A 89 -6.69 17.05 5.11
N PRO A 90 -5.81 17.92 4.59
CA PRO A 90 -5.86 18.35 3.19
C PRO A 90 -5.83 17.18 2.19
N LEU A 91 -5.21 16.06 2.58
CA LEU A 91 -5.12 14.84 1.76
C LEU A 91 -6.45 14.08 1.69
N TYR A 92 -7.38 14.32 2.62
CA TYR A 92 -8.64 13.57 2.70
C TYR A 92 -9.49 13.71 1.43
N LEU A 93 -9.52 14.92 0.84
CA LEU A 93 -10.27 15.20 -0.38
C LEU A 93 -9.77 14.36 -1.58
N TYR A 94 -8.50 13.98 -1.57
CA TYR A 94 -7.85 13.29 -2.68
C TYR A 94 -7.77 11.78 -2.47
N VAL A 95 -7.44 11.35 -1.25
CA VAL A 95 -7.12 9.94 -0.93
C VAL A 95 -7.74 9.44 0.38
N GLY A 96 -8.59 10.23 1.04
CA GLY A 96 -9.11 9.90 2.36
C GLY A 96 -9.94 8.62 2.41
N GLU A 97 -10.81 8.41 1.41
CA GLU A 97 -11.61 7.17 1.31
C GLU A 97 -10.74 5.93 1.03
N ASP A 98 -9.61 6.12 0.34
CA ASP A 98 -8.67 5.04 -0.06
C ASP A 98 -7.62 4.73 1.02
N THR A 99 -7.63 5.45 2.15
CA THR A 99 -6.62 5.36 3.21
C THR A 99 -7.22 5.02 4.57
N ASP A 100 -8.40 4.40 4.60
CA ASP A 100 -9.09 3.95 5.81
C ASP A 100 -8.20 3.09 6.72
N ASP A 101 -7.29 2.32 6.12
CA ASP A 101 -6.30 1.48 6.78
C ASP A 101 -5.05 2.21 7.33
N CYS A 102 -4.98 3.54 7.22
CA CYS A 102 -3.84 4.33 7.72
C CYS A 102 -3.79 4.36 9.25
N THR A 103 -2.76 3.73 9.81
CA THR A 103 -2.49 3.72 11.25
C THR A 103 -1.52 4.81 11.68
N ASP A 104 -0.59 5.20 10.81
CA ASP A 104 0.34 6.31 11.04
C ASP A 104 0.76 6.99 9.73
N PHE A 105 1.03 8.29 9.80
CA PHE A 105 1.50 9.07 8.65
C PHE A 105 2.54 10.08 9.11
N THR A 106 3.76 9.96 8.60
CA THR A 106 4.88 10.81 9.00
C THR A 106 5.55 11.44 7.78
N LEU A 107 5.90 12.72 7.90
CA LEU A 107 6.65 13.42 6.87
C LEU A 107 8.15 13.28 7.12
N SER A 108 8.89 13.16 6.03
CA SER A 108 10.35 13.15 6.02
C SER A 108 10.86 14.52 5.54
N PHE A 109 11.91 15.01 6.20
CA PHE A 109 12.48 16.33 5.90
C PHE A 109 13.96 16.20 5.58
N LYS A 110 14.41 17.01 4.63
CA LYS A 110 15.82 17.16 4.26
C LYS A 110 16.31 18.52 4.74
N ASN A 111 17.48 18.53 5.38
CA ASN A 111 18.14 19.78 5.73
C ASN A 111 18.92 20.27 4.52
N THR A 112 18.63 21.50 4.06
CA THR A 112 19.25 22.07 2.87
C THR A 112 20.42 23.00 3.18
N GLY A 113 20.67 23.30 4.46
CA GLY A 113 21.71 24.22 4.91
C GLY A 113 21.14 25.49 5.53
N ASP A 114 21.97 26.27 6.23
CA ASP A 114 21.61 27.57 6.82
C ASP A 114 20.36 27.57 7.74
N GLY A 115 20.04 26.43 8.35
CA GLY A 115 18.86 26.29 9.23
C GLY A 115 17.54 26.02 8.51
N LYS A 116 17.60 25.84 7.19
CA LYS A 116 16.45 25.56 6.35
C LYS A 116 16.19 24.06 6.17
N MET A 117 14.92 23.74 5.93
CA MET A 117 14.43 22.40 5.77
C MET A 117 13.47 22.36 4.57
N GLU A 118 13.45 21.26 3.86
CA GLU A 118 12.53 20.97 2.76
C GLU A 118 11.82 19.66 3.03
N ILE A 119 10.57 19.56 2.62
CA ILE A 119 9.82 18.31 2.67
C ILE A 119 10.37 17.36 1.61
N ASN A 120 10.80 16.18 2.02
CA ASN A 120 11.48 15.21 1.16
C ASN A 120 10.58 14.03 0.77
N GLY A 121 9.45 13.87 1.46
CA GLY A 121 8.52 12.77 1.24
C GLY A 121 7.76 12.35 2.50
N PHE A 122 7.16 11.17 2.49
CA PHE A 122 6.35 10.65 3.59
C PHE A 122 6.55 9.15 3.83
N THR A 123 6.14 8.71 5.01
CA THR A 123 5.94 7.31 5.38
C THR A 123 4.50 7.11 5.81
N TYR A 124 3.81 6.20 5.13
CA TYR A 124 2.46 5.76 5.40
C TYR A 124 2.51 4.37 6.00
N THR A 125 1.91 4.20 7.16
CA THR A 125 1.90 2.93 7.90
C THR A 125 0.48 2.40 7.97
N ALA A 126 0.35 1.11 7.68
CA ALA A 126 -0.85 0.31 7.89
C ALA A 126 -0.47 -0.95 8.70
N ASP A 127 -1.46 -1.75 9.10
CA ASP A 127 -1.25 -2.92 9.96
C ASP A 127 -0.37 -4.04 9.34
N THR A 128 -0.21 -4.06 8.02
CA THR A 128 0.48 -5.16 7.30
C THR A 128 1.49 -4.69 6.28
N TYR A 129 1.62 -3.38 6.09
CA TYR A 129 2.55 -2.81 5.12
C TYR A 129 2.88 -1.36 5.46
N GLU A 130 4.05 -0.93 5.00
CA GLU A 130 4.53 0.45 5.04
C GLU A 130 4.78 0.92 3.61
N ILE A 131 4.34 2.13 3.28
CA ILE A 131 4.70 2.81 2.04
C ILE A 131 5.60 3.97 2.39
N ARG A 132 6.81 3.98 1.81
CA ARG A 132 7.72 5.12 1.88
C ARG A 132 7.78 5.76 0.51
N TRP A 133 7.65 7.07 0.45
CA TRP A 133 7.87 7.82 -0.77
C TRP A 133 8.84 8.95 -0.50
N THR A 134 9.81 9.14 -1.39
CA THR A 134 10.67 10.33 -1.44
C THR A 134 10.81 10.79 -2.88
N GLU A 135 11.17 12.06 -3.08
CA GLU A 135 11.42 12.59 -4.43
C GLU A 135 12.58 11.86 -5.14
N ASP A 136 13.62 11.48 -4.38
CA ASP A 136 14.82 10.83 -4.91
C ASP A 136 14.59 9.33 -5.24
N ASP A 137 13.82 8.61 -4.42
CA ASP A 137 13.69 7.14 -4.52
C ASP A 137 12.34 6.65 -5.07
N GLY A 138 11.36 7.55 -5.19
CA GLY A 138 9.99 7.18 -5.54
C GLY A 138 9.31 6.32 -4.47
N VAL A 139 8.27 5.58 -4.89
CA VAL A 139 7.47 4.74 -3.98
C VAL A 139 8.21 3.45 -3.67
N LYS A 140 8.31 3.09 -2.40
CA LYS A 140 8.80 1.81 -1.89
C LYS A 140 7.78 1.22 -0.93
N VAL A 141 7.45 -0.06 -1.12
CA VAL A 141 6.49 -0.79 -0.27
C VAL A 141 7.23 -1.88 0.48
N THR A 142 7.05 -1.90 1.79
CA THR A 142 7.52 -2.97 2.67
C THR A 142 6.30 -3.69 3.23
N MET A 143 6.26 -5.02 3.15
CA MET A 143 5.23 -5.83 3.80
C MET A 143 5.82 -6.42 5.08
N GLU A 144 5.03 -6.47 6.15
CA GLU A 144 5.37 -7.22 7.37
C GLU A 144 5.11 -8.72 7.24
#